data_AF-A0A957E5Q2-F1
#
_entry.id   AF-A0A957E5Q2-F1
#
_cell.length_a   1.000
_cell.length_b   1.000
_cell.length_c   1.000
_cell.angle_alpha   90.00
_cell.angle_beta   90.00
_cell.angle_gamma   90.00
#
_symmetry.space_group_name_H-M   'P 1'
#
loop_
_entity.id
_entity.type
_entity.pdbx_description
1 polymer ?
#
loop_
_entity_poly.entity_id
_entity_poly.type
_entity_poly.pdbx_seq_one_letter_code
_entity_poly.pdbx_strand_id
1 'polypeptide(L)'
;MLIGLILKFAVMAVFLFMFWRKQNLTWGVGLLTITSAVLLDTFLGTFNRDDMLAQFGFFFYVISGLLIGGAAYWLFSLFQPIQTLVQQNPAATAVSPTSPPTPPQSNTAVQFSPGTDETGTAFDRQMIFEEIRDRLSRDDVLDLLFDLGIRDNEVMNLQQDMQQLIINVMELTAQRGQTGQLALAVERILTPPAPESLPRLEKISLESPPTILRHYLLAHYDLEKLQKTAVALGIDWEQLNVTSKKSKVRDLLHHLYRRNRVDELIALMQKNAASAKES
;
A
#
# COMPACT_ATOMS: atom_id res chain seq x y z
N MET A 1 -27.94 -8.72 -40.12
CA MET A 1 -26.58 -8.16 -39.88
C MET A 1 -26.60 -6.87 -39.07
N LEU A 2 -27.34 -5.83 -39.47
CA LEU A 2 -27.30 -4.51 -38.82
C LEU A 2 -27.69 -4.54 -37.31
N ILE A 3 -28.75 -5.26 -36.96
CA ILE A 3 -29.27 -5.34 -35.58
C ILE A 3 -28.25 -6.01 -34.62
N GLY A 4 -27.58 -7.07 -35.06
CA GLY A 4 -26.56 -7.75 -34.26
C GLY A 4 -25.31 -6.91 -34.04
N LEU A 5 -24.95 -6.07 -35.02
CA LEU A 5 -23.83 -5.13 -34.91
C LEU A 5 -24.16 -3.99 -33.93
N ILE A 6 -25.37 -3.44 -34.00
CA ILE A 6 -25.86 -2.42 -33.07
C ILE A 6 -25.84 -2.94 -31.62
N LEU A 7 -26.28 -4.18 -31.39
CA LEU A 7 -26.29 -4.79 -30.06
C LEU A 7 -24.88 -4.93 -29.47
N LYS A 8 -23.91 -5.37 -30.27
CA LYS A 8 -22.49 -5.49 -29.84
C LYS A 8 -21.91 -4.14 -29.43
N PHE A 9 -22.15 -3.10 -30.23
CA PHE A 9 -21.71 -1.75 -29.91
C PHE A 9 -22.40 -1.19 -28.65
N ALA A 10 -23.69 -1.48 -28.45
CA ALA A 10 -24.42 -1.08 -27.25
C ALA A 10 -23.82 -1.73 -25.99
N VAL A 11 -23.51 -3.04 -26.03
CA VAL A 11 -22.85 -3.74 -24.92
C VAL A 11 -21.47 -3.13 -24.63
N MET A 12 -20.67 -2.87 -25.67
CA MET A 12 -19.36 -2.26 -25.52
C MET A 12 -19.45 -0.85 -24.91
N ALA A 13 -20.44 -0.05 -25.34
CA ALA A 13 -20.69 1.30 -24.81
C ALA A 13 -21.10 1.28 -23.33
N VAL A 14 -21.91 0.30 -22.90
CA VAL A 14 -22.28 0.13 -21.49
C VAL A 14 -21.04 -0.15 -20.63
N PHE A 15 -20.17 -1.06 -21.08
CA PHE A 15 -18.94 -1.38 -20.35
C PHE A 15 -17.95 -0.22 -20.30
N LEU A 16 -17.84 0.53 -21.39
CA LEU A 16 -17.01 1.72 -21.47
C LEU A 16 -17.53 2.83 -20.55
N PHE A 17 -18.86 3.03 -20.52
CA PHE A 17 -19.50 3.96 -19.60
C PHE A 17 -19.32 3.55 -18.13
N MET A 18 -19.46 2.26 -17.81
CA MET A 18 -19.24 1.77 -16.44
C MET A 18 -17.77 1.88 -16.01
N PHE A 19 -16.82 1.64 -16.91
CA PHE A 19 -15.39 1.87 -16.66
C PHE A 19 -15.07 3.35 -16.47
N TRP A 20 -15.65 4.24 -17.27
CA TRP A 20 -15.47 5.68 -17.11
C TRP A 20 -16.04 6.18 -15.77
N ARG A 21 -17.19 5.65 -15.34
CA ARG A 21 -17.81 5.99 -14.05
C ARG A 21 -17.08 5.38 -12.84
N LYS A 22 -16.46 4.21 -13.01
CA LYS A 22 -15.73 3.49 -11.96
C LYS A 22 -14.39 3.00 -12.52
N GLN A 23 -13.36 3.85 -12.40
CA GLN A 23 -11.98 3.55 -12.81
C GLN A 23 -11.31 2.51 -11.90
N ASN A 24 -11.87 1.30 -11.86
CA ASN A 24 -11.36 0.19 -11.06
C ASN A 24 -10.83 -0.90 -11.99
N LEU A 25 -9.79 -1.61 -11.54
CA LEU A 25 -9.13 -2.68 -12.29
C LEU A 25 -10.12 -3.74 -12.79
N THR A 26 -11.11 -4.09 -11.97
CA THR A 26 -12.19 -5.03 -12.32
C THR A 26 -12.92 -4.61 -13.59
N TRP A 27 -13.35 -3.35 -13.71
CA TRP A 27 -14.04 -2.87 -14.90
C TRP A 27 -13.12 -2.78 -16.12
N GLY A 28 -11.84 -2.52 -15.92
CA GLY A 28 -10.82 -2.57 -16.98
C GLY A 28 -10.68 -3.97 -17.58
N VAL A 29 -10.61 -5.01 -16.74
CA VAL A 29 -10.54 -6.41 -17.19
C VAL A 29 -11.83 -6.84 -17.90
N GLY A 30 -12.99 -6.42 -17.39
CA GLY A 30 -14.28 -6.68 -18.04
C GLY A 30 -14.38 -6.02 -19.42
N LEU A 31 -13.99 -4.75 -19.54
CA LEU A 31 -13.98 -4.02 -20.81
C LEU A 31 -13.03 -4.68 -21.82
N LEU A 32 -11.81 -5.03 -21.39
CA LEU A 32 -10.80 -5.69 -22.24
C LEU A 32 -11.28 -7.06 -22.74
N THR A 33 -11.95 -7.83 -21.89
CA THR A 33 -12.49 -9.14 -22.26
C THR A 33 -13.59 -9.01 -23.31
N ILE A 34 -14.52 -8.06 -23.14
CA ILE A 34 -15.65 -7.87 -24.06
C ILE A 34 -15.22 -7.26 -25.38
N THR A 35 -14.32 -6.27 -25.36
CA THR A 35 -13.76 -5.70 -26.60
C THR A 35 -13.02 -6.77 -27.40
N SER A 36 -12.21 -7.59 -26.73
CA SER A 36 -11.48 -8.69 -27.37
C SER A 36 -12.42 -9.77 -27.91
N ALA A 37 -13.50 -10.12 -27.20
CA ALA A 37 -14.51 -11.07 -27.67
C ALA A 37 -15.29 -10.54 -28.89
N VAL A 38 -15.68 -9.27 -28.90
CA VAL A 38 -16.38 -8.64 -30.03
C VAL A 38 -15.46 -8.53 -31.25
N LEU A 39 -14.18 -8.20 -31.05
CA LEU A 39 -13.17 -8.18 -32.11
C LEU A 39 -12.95 -9.58 -32.71
N LEU A 40 -12.80 -10.60 -31.86
CA LEU A 40 -12.63 -11.98 -32.30
C LEU A 40 -13.86 -12.47 -33.07
N ASP A 41 -15.07 -12.19 -32.59
CA ASP A 41 -16.31 -12.59 -33.27
C ASP A 41 -16.52 -11.82 -34.60
N THR A 42 -16.11 -10.55 -34.66
CA THR A 42 -16.15 -9.78 -35.92
C THR A 42 -15.12 -10.33 -36.92
N PHE A 43 -13.92 -10.69 -36.44
CA PHE A 43 -12.86 -11.29 -37.25
C PHE A 43 -13.30 -12.65 -37.83
N LEU A 44 -13.85 -13.56 -37.00
CA LEU A 44 -14.38 -14.85 -37.44
C LEU A 44 -15.67 -14.75 -38.28
N GLY A 45 -16.40 -13.64 -38.16
CA GLY A 45 -17.54 -13.35 -39.03
C GLY A 45 -17.11 -12.81 -40.41
N THR A 46 -15.93 -12.20 -40.49
CA THR A 46 -15.37 -11.62 -41.71
C THR A 46 -14.55 -12.64 -42.49
N PHE A 47 -13.80 -13.46 -41.78
CA PHE A 47 -13.01 -14.56 -42.31
C PHE A 47 -13.72 -15.86 -41.95
N ASN A 48 -14.01 -16.70 -42.94
CA ASN A 48 -14.73 -17.95 -42.77
C ASN A 48 -14.20 -18.74 -41.54
N ARG A 49 -15.09 -19.01 -40.58
CA ARG A 49 -14.74 -19.53 -39.26
C ARG A 49 -14.00 -20.87 -39.34
N ASP A 50 -14.41 -21.72 -40.28
CA ASP A 50 -13.82 -23.05 -40.46
C ASP A 50 -12.39 -22.98 -41.02
N ASP A 51 -12.15 -22.03 -41.94
CA ASP A 51 -10.81 -21.78 -42.50
C ASP A 51 -9.87 -21.17 -41.44
N MET A 52 -10.38 -20.26 -40.61
CA MET A 52 -9.61 -19.64 -39.52
C MET A 52 -9.32 -20.63 -38.40
N LEU A 53 -10.25 -21.52 -38.06
CA LEU A 53 -10.00 -22.60 -37.10
C LEU A 53 -8.92 -23.56 -37.60
N ALA A 54 -8.93 -23.89 -38.90
CA ALA A 54 -7.89 -24.71 -39.52
C ALA A 54 -6.52 -24.00 -39.52
N GLN A 55 -6.50 -22.68 -39.71
CA GLN A 55 -5.26 -21.89 -39.81
C GLN A 55 -4.66 -21.51 -38.45
N PHE A 56 -5.49 -21.19 -37.44
CA PHE A 56 -5.03 -20.83 -36.10
C PHE A 56 -4.85 -22.04 -35.17
N GLY A 57 -5.57 -23.15 -35.42
CA GLY A 57 -5.44 -24.39 -34.66
C GLY A 57 -5.42 -24.18 -33.14
N PHE A 58 -4.33 -24.59 -32.49
CA PHE A 58 -4.11 -24.46 -31.05
C PHE A 58 -4.25 -23.02 -30.51
N PHE A 59 -3.80 -22.01 -31.27
CA PHE A 59 -3.83 -20.61 -30.81
C PHE A 59 -5.25 -20.09 -30.61
N PHE A 60 -6.23 -20.61 -31.36
CA PHE A 60 -7.63 -20.28 -31.17
C PHE A 60 -8.13 -20.68 -29.77
N TYR A 61 -7.74 -21.86 -29.31
CA TYR A 61 -8.08 -22.37 -27.98
C TYR A 61 -7.37 -21.58 -26.87
N VAL A 62 -6.13 -21.14 -27.09
CA VAL A 62 -5.41 -20.27 -26.14
C VAL A 62 -6.11 -18.92 -25.98
N ILE A 63 -6.51 -18.28 -27.09
CA ILE A 63 -7.19 -16.99 -27.06
C ILE A 63 -8.58 -17.14 -26.42
N SER A 64 -9.32 -18.19 -26.79
CA SER A 64 -10.63 -18.49 -26.22
C SER A 64 -10.52 -18.80 -24.72
N GLY A 65 -9.50 -19.56 -24.30
CA GLY A 65 -9.22 -19.84 -22.90
C GLY A 65 -8.87 -18.58 -22.10
N LEU A 66 -8.11 -17.66 -22.68
CA LEU A 66 -7.80 -16.36 -22.05
C LEU A 66 -9.04 -15.49 -21.93
N LEU A 67 -9.92 -15.46 -22.94
CA LEU A 67 -11.19 -14.75 -22.88
C LEU A 67 -12.13 -15.33 -21.83
N ILE A 68 -12.27 -16.66 -21.77
CA ILE A 68 -13.10 -17.34 -20.78
C ILE A 68 -12.53 -17.14 -19.37
N GLY A 69 -11.20 -17.22 -19.21
CA GLY A 69 -10.52 -16.96 -17.95
C GLY A 69 -10.68 -15.51 -17.48
N GLY A 70 -10.53 -14.55 -18.39
CA GLY A 70 -10.78 -13.13 -18.13
C GLY A 70 -12.23 -12.84 -17.75
N ALA A 71 -13.19 -13.49 -18.44
CA ALA A 71 -14.61 -13.38 -18.12
C ALA A 71 -14.96 -14.00 -16.77
N ALA A 72 -14.40 -15.18 -16.45
CA ALA A 72 -14.59 -15.85 -15.17
C ALA A 72 -13.98 -15.05 -14.02
N TYR A 73 -12.77 -14.51 -14.19
CA TYR A 73 -12.13 -13.63 -13.21
C TYR A 73 -12.94 -12.35 -12.99
N TRP A 74 -13.38 -11.71 -14.07
CA TRP A 74 -14.21 -10.51 -13.99
C TRP A 74 -15.54 -10.78 -13.26
N LEU A 75 -16.23 -11.86 -13.62
CA LEU A 75 -17.49 -12.26 -13.02
C LEU A 75 -17.30 -12.64 -11.54
N PHE A 76 -16.25 -13.38 -11.20
CA PHE A 76 -15.90 -13.69 -9.81
C PHE A 76 -15.54 -12.43 -9.00
N SER A 77 -14.85 -11.47 -9.60
CA SER A 77 -14.51 -10.19 -8.97
C SER A 77 -15.73 -9.30 -8.72
N LEU A 78 -16.78 -9.39 -9.55
CA LEU A 78 -18.06 -8.71 -9.29
C LEU A 78 -18.85 -9.33 -8.14
N PHE A 79 -18.69 -10.65 -7.95
CA PHE A 79 -19.41 -11.41 -6.94
C PHE A 79 -18.61 -11.68 -5.68
N GLN A 80 -17.40 -11.17 -5.51
CA GLN A 80 -16.68 -11.36 -4.25
C GLN A 80 -17.53 -10.81 -3.11
N PRO A 81 -18.10 -11.68 -2.24
CA PRO A 81 -18.56 -11.21 -0.96
C PRO A 81 -17.30 -10.74 -0.24
N ILE A 82 -17.44 -9.70 0.58
CA ILE A 82 -16.43 -9.31 1.55
C ILE A 82 -16.12 -10.57 2.37
N GLN A 83 -15.12 -11.35 1.98
CA GLN A 83 -14.52 -12.36 2.82
C GLN A 83 -13.56 -11.61 3.72
N THR A 84 -14.16 -10.88 4.67
CA THR A 84 -13.58 -10.72 5.99
C THR A 84 -13.17 -12.11 6.44
N LEU A 85 -11.86 -12.37 6.40
CA LEU A 85 -11.27 -13.53 7.04
C LEU A 85 -11.75 -13.55 8.49
N VAL A 86 -12.55 -14.56 8.78
CA VAL A 86 -12.97 -15.01 10.09
C VAL A 86 -11.75 -15.15 11.00
N GLN A 87 -11.72 -14.39 12.09
CA GLN A 87 -11.12 -14.86 13.33
C GLN A 87 -12.08 -14.56 14.50
N GLN A 88 -12.38 -15.64 15.22
CA GLN A 88 -13.37 -15.82 16.28
C GLN A 88 -13.19 -14.86 17.46
N ASN A 89 -14.29 -14.33 18.03
CA ASN A 89 -14.91 -14.95 19.20
C ASN A 89 -16.30 -14.37 19.54
N PRO A 90 -17.25 -15.20 20.04
CA PRO A 90 -18.55 -14.76 20.53
C PRO A 90 -18.56 -14.62 22.05
N ALA A 91 -19.10 -13.52 22.59
CA ALA A 91 -19.88 -13.44 23.82
C ALA A 91 -19.87 -12.00 24.38
N ALA A 92 -21.00 -11.30 24.28
CA ALA A 92 -21.57 -10.56 25.40
C ALA A 92 -22.93 -9.96 24.98
N THR A 93 -23.88 -10.20 25.85
CA THR A 93 -25.33 -10.00 25.72
C THR A 93 -25.72 -8.56 26.10
N ALA A 94 -26.75 -8.03 25.40
CA ALA A 94 -27.72 -7.00 25.83
C ALA A 94 -27.19 -5.54 26.00
N VAL A 95 -27.92 -4.44 25.75
CA VAL A 95 -29.33 -4.12 25.45
C VAL A 95 -29.35 -2.73 24.74
N SER A 96 -30.30 -2.49 23.83
CA SER A 96 -30.65 -1.14 23.30
C SER A 96 -31.53 -0.35 24.33
N PRO A 97 -31.80 0.98 24.23
CA PRO A 97 -32.47 1.61 23.07
C PRO A 97 -32.09 3.07 22.69
N THR A 98 -32.12 3.30 21.38
CA THR A 98 -32.73 4.41 20.59
C THR A 98 -32.66 5.89 21.06
N SER A 99 -32.19 6.75 20.14
CA SER A 99 -32.50 8.19 20.04
C SER A 99 -32.55 8.62 18.56
N PRO A 100 -33.28 9.71 18.19
CA PRO A 100 -33.98 9.88 16.90
C PRO A 100 -33.12 10.37 15.71
N PRO A 101 -33.66 10.38 14.46
CA PRO A 101 -32.89 10.62 13.25
C PRO A 101 -32.69 12.12 13.00
N THR A 102 -31.43 12.54 12.89
CA THR A 102 -31.03 13.88 12.45
C THR A 102 -30.46 13.78 11.01
N PRO A 103 -30.82 14.68 10.09
CA PRO A 103 -30.54 14.58 8.64
C PRO A 103 -29.04 14.55 8.30
N PRO A 104 -28.66 14.04 7.10
CA PRO A 104 -27.30 13.67 6.78
C PRO A 104 -26.43 14.91 6.57
N GLN A 105 -25.64 15.25 7.58
CA GLN A 105 -24.49 16.11 7.41
C GLN A 105 -23.33 15.25 6.91
N SER A 106 -22.88 15.58 5.70
CA SER A 106 -21.68 15.06 5.05
C SER A 106 -20.41 15.55 5.76
N ASN A 107 -20.21 15.11 7.00
CA ASN A 107 -18.96 15.15 7.74
C ASN A 107 -18.93 13.84 8.53
N THR A 108 -18.24 12.82 8.01
CA THR A 108 -17.93 11.63 8.81
C THR A 108 -16.98 12.09 9.91
N ALA A 109 -17.53 12.52 11.04
CA ALA A 109 -16.79 12.72 12.27
C ALA A 109 -16.26 11.34 12.68
N VAL A 110 -15.05 11.03 12.24
CA VAL A 110 -14.35 9.82 12.69
C VAL A 110 -14.07 10.04 14.16
N GLN A 111 -14.73 9.26 15.01
CA GLN A 111 -14.58 9.31 16.44
C GLN A 111 -13.87 8.03 16.89
N PHE A 112 -12.68 8.18 17.47
CA PHE A 112 -11.93 7.06 18.02
C PHE A 112 -12.23 6.88 19.50
N SER A 113 -12.43 5.65 19.95
CA SER A 113 -12.43 5.33 21.37
C SER A 113 -11.01 5.55 21.94
N PRO A 114 -10.87 5.95 23.22
CA PRO A 114 -9.56 6.07 23.87
C PRO A 114 -8.75 4.79 23.70
N GLY A 115 -7.47 4.94 23.36
CA GLY A 115 -6.56 3.81 23.26
C GLY A 115 -5.91 3.53 24.60
N THR A 116 -5.50 2.29 24.82
CA THR A 116 -4.58 1.92 25.89
C THR A 116 -3.41 1.17 25.29
N ASP A 117 -2.23 1.29 25.91
CA ASP A 117 -1.10 0.42 25.61
C ASP A 117 -1.05 -0.77 26.58
N GLU A 118 -0.06 -1.65 26.39
CA GLU A 118 0.18 -2.82 27.25
C GLU A 118 0.44 -2.44 28.73
N THR A 119 0.83 -1.20 29.01
CA THR A 119 1.07 -0.69 30.37
C THR A 119 -0.19 -0.11 31.04
N GLY A 120 -1.31 -0.03 30.30
CA GLY A 120 -2.55 0.58 30.75
C GLY A 120 -2.55 2.10 30.67
N THR A 121 -1.56 2.71 30.03
CA THR A 121 -1.52 4.16 29.79
C THR A 121 -2.58 4.52 28.76
N ALA A 122 -3.48 5.44 29.12
CA ALA A 122 -4.52 5.92 28.22
C ALA A 122 -3.98 6.97 27.25
N PHE A 123 -4.27 6.79 25.96
CA PHE A 123 -3.90 7.71 24.89
C PHE A 123 -5.16 8.25 24.21
N ASP A 124 -5.19 9.57 23.99
CA ASP A 124 -6.24 10.20 23.22
C ASP A 124 -6.01 9.97 21.73
N ARG A 125 -6.68 8.94 21.20
CA ARG A 125 -6.61 8.58 19.78
C ARG A 125 -7.21 9.64 18.87
N GLN A 126 -8.15 10.44 19.37
CA GLN A 126 -8.73 11.54 18.58
C GLN A 126 -7.69 12.64 18.39
N MET A 127 -6.98 13.01 19.45
CA MET A 127 -5.89 13.98 19.38
C MET A 127 -4.79 13.53 18.42
N ILE A 128 -4.36 12.27 18.50
CA ILE A 128 -3.32 11.72 17.60
C ILE A 128 -3.79 11.76 16.14
N PHE A 129 -5.04 11.40 15.87
CA PHE A 129 -5.59 11.47 14.52
C PHE A 129 -5.57 12.89 13.95
N GLU A 130 -5.99 13.87 14.74
CA GLU A 130 -6.00 15.28 14.32
C GLU A 130 -4.57 15.79 14.08
N GLU A 131 -3.64 15.42 14.95
CA GLU A 131 -2.22 15.80 14.79
C GLU A 131 -1.60 15.20 13.52
N ILE A 132 -1.86 13.92 13.22
CA ILE A 132 -1.41 13.29 11.97
C ILE A 132 -2.07 13.99 10.77
N ARG A 133 -3.39 14.19 10.80
CA ARG A 133 -4.14 14.78 9.69
C ARG A 133 -3.67 16.20 9.36
N ASP A 134 -3.44 17.01 10.38
CA ASP A 134 -3.23 18.45 10.21
C ASP A 134 -1.75 18.81 10.01
N ARG A 135 -0.81 17.96 10.46
CA ARG A 135 0.63 18.27 10.45
C ARG A 135 1.48 17.33 9.63
N LEU A 136 1.06 16.09 9.37
CA LEU A 136 1.86 15.13 8.62
C LEU A 136 1.46 15.12 7.14
N SER A 137 2.47 15.12 6.28
CA SER A 137 2.30 14.86 4.85
C SER A 137 2.14 13.36 4.57
N ARG A 138 1.75 13.00 3.35
CA ARG A 138 1.68 11.60 2.93
C ARG A 138 3.01 10.87 3.08
N ASP A 139 4.14 11.52 2.80
CA ASP A 139 5.47 10.94 3.00
C ASP A 139 5.80 10.72 4.47
N ASP A 140 5.28 11.55 5.37
CA ASP A 140 5.45 11.37 6.82
C ASP A 140 4.64 10.18 7.33
N VAL A 141 3.44 9.97 6.80
CA VAL A 141 2.64 8.77 7.11
C VAL A 141 3.33 7.50 6.62
N LEU A 142 4.01 7.53 5.47
CA LEU A 142 4.82 6.40 5.01
C LEU A 142 6.02 6.12 5.92
N ASP A 143 6.68 7.16 6.43
CA ASP A 143 7.72 7.03 7.46
C ASP A 143 7.17 6.44 8.75
N LEU A 144 5.96 6.83 9.14
CA LEU A 144 5.28 6.30 10.32
C LEU A 144 5.01 4.80 10.19
N LEU A 145 4.56 4.35 9.01
CA LEU A 145 4.36 2.91 8.74
C LEU A 145 5.67 2.14 8.86
N PHE A 146 6.74 2.69 8.30
CA PHE A 146 8.07 2.10 8.40
C PHE A 146 8.54 2.01 9.86
N ASP A 147 8.39 3.09 10.62
CA ASP A 147 8.80 3.16 12.03
C ASP A 147 7.99 2.19 12.92
N LEU A 148 6.71 1.96 12.60
CA LEU A 148 5.83 1.02 13.29
C LEU A 148 5.98 -0.44 12.80
N GLY A 149 6.84 -0.69 11.80
CA GLY A 149 7.00 -2.01 11.20
C GLY A 149 5.73 -2.54 10.53
N ILE A 150 4.82 -1.65 10.13
CA ILE A 150 3.58 -2.00 9.43
C ILE A 150 3.91 -2.21 7.96
N ARG A 151 3.50 -3.35 7.40
CA ARG A 151 3.69 -3.61 5.97
C ARG A 151 2.68 -2.80 5.16
N ASP A 152 3.11 -2.28 4.01
CA ASP A 152 2.27 -1.44 3.15
C ASP A 152 0.92 -2.08 2.79
N ASN A 153 0.91 -3.40 2.55
CA ASN A 153 -0.28 -4.16 2.17
C ASN A 153 -1.29 -4.37 3.32
N GLU A 154 -0.94 -4.07 4.56
CA GLU A 154 -1.85 -4.19 5.71
C GLU A 154 -2.78 -2.99 5.84
N VAL A 155 -2.36 -1.84 5.30
CA VAL A 155 -3.04 -0.55 5.50
C VAL A 155 -3.33 0.20 4.21
N MET A 156 -2.56 -0.02 3.14
CA MET A 156 -2.73 0.66 1.86
C MET A 156 -3.56 -0.14 0.86
N ASN A 157 -4.58 0.51 0.32
CA ASN A 157 -5.30 0.09 -0.88
C ASN A 157 -4.91 0.98 -2.08
N LEU A 158 -4.98 0.42 -3.29
CA LEU A 158 -4.52 1.01 -4.56
C LEU A 158 -5.08 2.41 -4.90
N GLN A 159 -6.17 2.85 -4.27
CA GLN A 159 -6.83 4.15 -4.50
C GLN A 159 -7.16 4.89 -3.19
N GLN A 160 -6.43 4.59 -2.12
CA GLN A 160 -6.79 5.08 -0.80
C GLN A 160 -6.44 6.55 -0.60
N ASP A 161 -7.42 7.30 -0.10
CA ASP A 161 -7.24 8.68 0.35
C ASP A 161 -6.36 8.74 1.61
N MET A 162 -5.65 9.85 1.81
CA MET A 162 -4.75 10.07 2.95
C MET A 162 -5.49 9.93 4.27
N GLN A 163 -6.72 10.44 4.37
CA GLN A 163 -7.53 10.32 5.58
C GLN A 163 -7.82 8.85 5.90
N GLN A 164 -8.22 8.06 4.91
CA GLN A 164 -8.49 6.63 5.10
C GLN A 164 -7.21 5.86 5.46
N LEU A 165 -6.05 6.25 4.93
CA LEU A 165 -4.76 5.67 5.33
C LEU A 165 -4.51 5.88 6.82
N ILE A 166 -4.65 7.12 7.31
CA ILE A 166 -4.46 7.44 8.73
C ILE A 166 -5.43 6.63 9.60
N ILE A 167 -6.71 6.53 9.22
CA ILE A 167 -7.70 5.72 9.94
C ILE A 167 -7.26 4.26 10.03
N ASN A 168 -6.81 3.67 8.92
CA ASN A 168 -6.34 2.28 8.92
C ASN A 168 -5.12 2.08 9.84
N VAL A 169 -4.19 3.03 9.88
CA VAL A 169 -3.04 2.98 10.80
C VAL A 169 -3.51 3.07 12.25
N MET A 170 -4.37 4.03 12.57
CA MET A 170 -4.93 4.24 13.92
C MET A 170 -5.66 3.01 14.43
N GLU A 171 -6.37 2.30 13.55
CA GLU A 171 -7.13 1.12 13.91
C GLU A 171 -6.25 -0.12 14.03
N LEU A 172 -5.31 -0.31 13.11
CA LEU A 172 -4.36 -1.42 13.18
C LEU A 172 -3.46 -1.35 14.43
N THR A 173 -2.97 -0.16 14.77
CA THR A 173 -2.13 0.04 15.96
C THR A 173 -2.92 -0.17 17.25
N ALA A 174 -4.18 0.24 17.30
CA ALA A 174 -5.05 -0.03 18.45
C ALA A 174 -5.34 -1.52 18.61
N GLN A 175 -5.63 -2.23 17.52
CA GLN A 175 -5.81 -3.69 17.53
C GLN A 175 -4.56 -4.44 18.03
N ARG A 176 -3.37 -3.88 17.78
CA ARG A 176 -2.09 -4.43 18.25
C ARG A 176 -1.68 -4.00 19.65
N GLY A 177 -2.45 -3.15 20.33
CA GLY A 177 -2.03 -2.54 21.61
C GLY A 177 -0.84 -1.58 21.48
N GLN A 178 -0.53 -1.12 20.26
CA GLN A 178 0.62 -0.29 19.92
C GLN A 178 0.30 1.21 19.85
N THR A 179 -0.81 1.65 20.45
CA THR A 179 -1.21 3.07 20.43
C THR A 179 -0.14 3.99 21.01
N GLY A 180 0.57 3.56 22.06
CA GLY A 180 1.69 4.33 22.63
C GLY A 180 2.89 4.43 21.69
N GLN A 181 3.19 3.36 20.93
CA GLN A 181 4.27 3.37 19.93
C GLN A 181 3.92 4.31 18.75
N LEU A 182 2.65 4.35 18.36
CA LEU A 182 2.13 5.29 17.38
C LEU A 182 2.34 6.74 17.84
N ALA A 183 1.91 7.08 19.06
CA ALA A 183 2.08 8.44 19.60
C ALA A 183 3.55 8.88 19.60
N LEU A 184 4.44 7.98 20.04
CA LEU A 184 5.89 8.21 20.06
C LEU A 184 6.48 8.36 18.66
N ALA A 185 6.03 7.55 17.69
CA ALA A 185 6.50 7.63 16.32
C ALA A 185 6.03 8.93 15.63
N VAL A 186 4.81 9.38 15.91
CA VAL A 186 4.30 10.69 15.44
C VAL A 186 5.14 11.84 16.01
N GLU A 187 5.41 11.82 17.32
CA GLU A 187 6.27 12.82 17.97
C GLU A 187 7.66 12.86 17.35
N ARG A 188 8.31 11.72 17.12
CA ARG A 188 9.63 11.64 16.47
C ARG A 188 9.66 12.18 15.04
N ILE A 189 8.56 12.09 14.31
CA ILE A 189 8.47 12.63 12.95
C ILE A 189 8.28 14.15 12.99
N LEU A 190 7.47 14.66 13.92
CA LEU A 190 7.22 16.09 14.11
C LEU A 190 8.42 16.83 14.70
N THR A 191 9.09 16.21 15.66
CA THR A 191 10.27 16.74 16.36
C THR A 191 11.42 15.74 16.25
N PRO A 192 12.10 15.71 15.07
CA PRO A 192 13.20 14.79 14.86
C PRO A 192 14.33 15.05 15.86
N PRO A 193 14.93 14.00 16.44
CA PRO A 193 16.04 14.14 17.37
C PRO A 193 17.22 14.84 16.70
N ALA A 194 17.89 15.71 17.45
CA ALA A 194 19.11 16.36 16.99
C ALA A 194 20.19 15.31 16.64
N PRO A 195 21.02 15.54 15.61
CA PRO A 195 22.08 14.60 15.23
C PRO A 195 23.02 14.21 16.39
N GLU A 196 23.24 15.13 17.33
CA GLU A 196 24.12 14.95 18.48
C GLU A 196 23.52 14.01 19.56
N SER A 197 22.19 13.89 19.62
CA SER A 197 21.51 13.00 20.56
C SER A 197 21.30 11.59 20.01
N LEU A 198 21.65 11.36 18.73
CA LEU A 198 21.60 10.03 18.15
C LEU A 198 22.65 9.11 18.77
N PRO A 199 22.34 7.80 18.92
CA PRO A 199 23.32 6.85 19.41
C PRO A 199 24.51 6.78 18.45
N ARG A 200 25.70 6.61 19.04
CA ARG A 200 26.91 6.36 18.27
C ARG A 200 26.72 5.11 17.42
N LEU A 201 27.30 5.10 16.23
CA LEU A 201 27.20 3.98 15.27
C LEU A 201 27.61 2.63 15.85
N GLU A 202 28.56 2.63 16.78
CA GLU A 202 29.04 1.44 17.50
C GLU A 202 27.95 0.78 18.38
N LYS A 203 26.91 1.54 18.76
CA LYS A 203 25.77 1.05 19.55
C LYS A 203 24.56 0.70 18.70
N ILE A 204 24.59 0.97 17.39
CA ILE A 204 23.50 0.62 16.48
C ILE A 204 23.66 -0.86 16.10
N SER A 205 22.63 -1.63 16.41
CA SER A 205 22.55 -3.07 16.16
C SER A 205 21.27 -3.43 15.40
N LEU A 206 21.13 -4.69 15.02
CA LEU A 206 19.92 -5.20 14.36
C LEU A 206 18.67 -5.12 15.25
N GLU A 207 18.85 -5.07 16.57
CA GLU A 207 17.76 -4.90 17.55
C GLU A 207 17.35 -3.43 17.72
N SER A 208 18.10 -2.49 17.13
CA SER A 208 17.77 -1.07 17.21
C SER A 208 16.51 -0.74 16.40
N PRO A 209 15.62 0.12 16.91
CA PRO A 209 14.43 0.54 16.17
C PRO A 209 14.77 1.07 14.77
N PRO A 210 14.00 0.73 13.72
CA PRO A 210 14.25 1.20 12.35
C PRO A 210 14.36 2.73 12.24
N THR A 211 13.63 3.44 13.10
CA THR A 211 13.64 4.89 13.22
C THR A 211 15.03 5.45 13.51
N ILE A 212 15.84 4.79 14.33
CA ILE A 212 17.20 5.27 14.67
C ILE A 212 18.08 5.24 13.42
N LEU A 213 18.03 4.13 12.68
CA LEU A 213 18.83 3.97 11.46
C LEU A 213 18.41 4.97 10.38
N ARG A 214 17.09 5.23 10.24
CA ARG A 214 16.55 6.27 9.36
C ARG A 214 17.09 7.65 9.72
N HIS A 215 16.97 8.07 10.98
CA HIS A 215 17.46 9.39 11.42
C HIS A 215 18.98 9.51 11.27
N TYR A 216 19.73 8.45 11.56
CA TYR A 216 21.17 8.43 11.41
C TYR A 216 21.60 8.65 9.95
N LEU A 217 20.98 7.94 9.00
CA LEU A 217 21.25 8.13 7.57
C LEU A 217 20.83 9.53 7.10
N LEU A 218 19.71 10.06 7.59
CA LEU A 218 19.27 11.41 7.24
C LEU A 218 20.18 12.50 7.79
N ALA A 219 20.80 12.29 8.95
CA ALA A 219 21.69 13.26 9.58
C ALA A 219 23.12 13.21 9.01
N HIS A 220 23.70 12.02 8.83
CA HIS A 220 25.14 11.87 8.58
C HIS A 220 25.53 11.51 7.14
N TYR A 221 24.58 11.05 6.31
CA TYR A 221 24.86 10.69 4.93
C TYR A 221 24.34 11.76 3.97
N ASP A 222 25.14 12.18 3.02
CA ASP A 222 24.68 12.93 1.85
C ASP A 222 24.19 11.95 0.76
N LEU A 223 23.64 12.49 -0.34
CA LEU A 223 23.14 11.66 -1.45
C LEU A 223 24.24 10.83 -2.10
N GLU A 224 25.46 11.34 -2.20
CA GLU A 224 26.58 10.64 -2.83
C GLU A 224 27.02 9.44 -1.98
N LYS A 225 27.13 9.60 -0.66
CA LYS A 225 27.42 8.53 0.29
C LYS A 225 26.32 7.49 0.30
N LEU A 226 25.04 7.90 0.24
CA LEU A 226 23.92 6.96 0.13
C LEU A 226 24.00 6.15 -1.16
N GLN A 227 24.31 6.78 -2.29
CA GLN A 227 24.48 6.11 -3.57
C GLN A 227 25.63 5.10 -3.53
N LYS A 228 26.81 5.50 -3.05
CA LYS A 228 27.96 4.60 -2.89
C LYS A 228 27.62 3.41 -1.99
N THR A 229 26.86 3.65 -0.92
CA THR A 229 26.42 2.60 0.00
C THR A 229 25.44 1.64 -0.67
N ALA A 230 24.45 2.15 -1.42
CA ALA A 230 23.51 1.32 -2.17
C ALA A 230 24.22 0.45 -3.21
N VAL A 231 25.15 1.02 -3.97
CA VAL A 231 25.96 0.30 -4.96
C VAL A 231 26.80 -0.80 -4.30
N ALA A 232 27.44 -0.50 -3.17
CA ALA A 232 28.23 -1.49 -2.42
C ALA A 232 27.37 -2.64 -1.85
N LEU A 233 26.09 -2.40 -1.57
CA LEU A 233 25.12 -3.41 -1.17
C LEU A 233 24.47 -4.14 -2.37
N GLY A 234 24.88 -3.83 -3.59
CA GLY A 234 24.33 -4.41 -4.82
C GLY A 234 22.89 -3.97 -5.11
N ILE A 235 22.49 -2.80 -4.62
CA ILE A 235 21.16 -2.22 -4.85
C ILE A 235 21.26 -1.21 -6.00
N ASP A 236 20.37 -1.36 -6.97
CA ASP A 236 20.25 -0.41 -8.08
C ASP A 236 19.68 0.92 -7.56
N TRP A 237 20.54 1.94 -7.50
CA TRP A 237 20.19 3.27 -7.00
C TRP A 237 19.08 3.93 -7.82
N GLU A 238 19.01 3.65 -9.11
CA GLU A 238 18.01 4.22 -10.02
C GLU A 238 16.62 3.59 -9.81
N GLN A 239 16.55 2.40 -9.22
CA GLN A 239 15.28 1.77 -8.85
C GLN A 239 14.67 2.33 -7.56
N LEU A 240 15.45 3.04 -6.75
CA LEU A 240 14.94 3.72 -5.55
C LEU A 240 14.22 5.02 -5.96
N ASN A 241 13.17 5.43 -5.24
CA ASN A 241 12.35 6.59 -5.61
C ASN A 241 13.18 7.89 -5.78
N VAL A 242 12.81 8.70 -6.77
CA VAL A 242 13.59 9.87 -7.25
C VAL A 242 13.26 11.17 -6.49
N THR A 243 12.23 11.17 -5.64
CA THR A 243 11.62 12.42 -5.14
C THR A 243 12.42 13.16 -4.07
N SER A 244 13.06 12.46 -3.12
CA SER A 244 13.80 13.12 -2.03
C SER A 244 14.82 12.20 -1.35
N LYS A 245 15.78 12.80 -0.63
CA LYS A 245 16.72 12.06 0.25
C LYS A 245 15.96 11.20 1.26
N LYS A 246 14.87 11.73 1.83
CA LYS A 246 14.01 11.04 2.79
C LYS A 246 13.40 9.78 2.18
N SER A 247 12.81 9.91 1.00
CA SER A 247 12.22 8.80 0.25
C SER A 247 13.28 7.75 -0.15
N LYS A 248 14.47 8.18 -0.62
CA LYS A 248 15.59 7.28 -0.93
C LYS A 248 16.04 6.47 0.28
N VAL A 249 16.19 7.11 1.44
CA VAL A 249 16.58 6.43 2.69
C VAL A 249 15.51 5.42 3.11
N ARG A 250 14.23 5.81 3.10
CA ARG A 250 13.13 4.90 3.44
C ARG A 250 13.09 3.69 2.51
N ASP A 251 13.18 3.88 1.20
CA ASP A 251 13.14 2.79 0.23
C ASP A 251 14.35 1.85 0.35
N LEU A 252 15.54 2.43 0.56
CA LEU A 252 16.76 1.66 0.83
C LEU A 252 16.56 0.77 2.06
N LEU A 253 16.07 1.33 3.16
CA LEU A 253 15.84 0.58 4.38
C LEU A 253 14.74 -0.48 4.19
N HIS A 254 13.60 -0.15 3.56
CA HIS A 254 12.57 -1.14 3.24
C HIS A 254 13.12 -2.31 2.42
N HIS A 255 13.96 -2.02 1.41
CA HIS A 255 14.57 -3.04 0.58
C HIS A 255 15.43 -4.00 1.42
N LEU A 256 16.23 -3.45 2.34
CA LEU A 256 17.11 -4.23 3.22
C LEU A 256 16.34 -5.03 4.26
N TYR A 257 15.35 -4.43 4.93
CA TYR A 257 14.51 -5.11 5.92
C TYR A 257 13.72 -6.27 5.29
N ARG A 258 13.15 -6.08 4.10
CA ARG A 258 12.41 -7.15 3.39
C ARG A 258 13.29 -8.35 3.04
N ARG A 259 14.59 -8.12 2.82
CA ARG A 259 15.56 -9.16 2.47
C ARG A 259 16.37 -9.66 3.67
N ASN A 260 16.11 -9.13 4.87
CA ASN A 260 16.89 -9.39 6.08
C ASN A 260 18.40 -9.12 5.90
N ARG A 261 18.75 -8.00 5.25
CA ARG A 261 20.13 -7.58 4.92
C ARG A 261 20.55 -6.29 5.62
N VAL A 262 19.89 -5.93 6.72
CA VAL A 262 20.16 -4.68 7.45
C VAL A 262 21.49 -4.75 8.19
N ASP A 263 21.90 -5.94 8.61
CA ASP A 263 23.21 -6.26 9.16
C ASP A 263 24.35 -5.87 8.20
N GLU A 264 24.21 -6.17 6.90
CA GLU A 264 25.20 -5.78 5.89
C GLU A 264 25.38 -4.26 5.82
N LEU A 265 24.28 -3.51 5.89
CA LEU A 265 24.32 -2.05 5.93
C LEU A 265 25.02 -1.55 7.20
N ILE A 266 24.66 -2.07 8.38
CA ILE A 266 25.28 -1.67 9.64
C ILE A 266 26.79 -1.96 9.63
N ALA A 267 27.19 -3.15 9.18
CA ALA A 267 28.59 -3.54 9.07
C ALA A 267 29.37 -2.63 8.11
N LEU A 268 28.77 -2.27 6.97
CA LEU A 268 29.36 -1.36 6.00
C LEU A 268 29.51 0.05 6.58
N MET A 269 28.48 0.56 7.27
CA MET A 269 28.54 1.86 7.94
C MET A 269 29.66 1.89 8.99
N GLN A 270 29.76 0.85 9.83
CA GLN A 270 30.79 0.74 10.87
C GLN A 270 32.20 0.67 10.26
N LYS A 271 32.38 -0.10 9.18
CA LYS A 271 33.63 -0.18 8.44
C LYS A 271 34.06 1.17 7.88
N ASN A 272 33.13 1.90 7.25
CA ASN A 272 33.41 3.23 6.70
C ASN A 272 33.76 4.25 7.78
N ALA A 273 33.10 4.18 8.94
CA ALA A 273 33.40 5.03 10.08
C ALA A 273 34.77 4.72 10.69
N ALA A 274 35.17 3.45 10.73
CA ALA A 274 36.52 3.05 11.17
C ALA A 274 37.59 3.59 10.21
N SER A 275 37.42 3.41 8.89
CA SER A 275 38.38 3.91 7.91
C SER A 275 38.52 5.44 7.92
N ALA A 276 37.46 6.17 8.26
CA ALA A 276 37.49 7.63 8.35
C ALA A 276 38.16 8.16 9.63
N LYS A 277 38.34 7.33 10.67
CA LYS A 277 39.11 7.69 11.88
C LYS A 277 40.61 7.48 11.70
N GLU A 278 41.02 6.65 10.74
CA GLU A 278 42.42 6.32 10.45
C GLU A 278 43.07 7.22 9.39
N SER A 279 42.25 7.99 8.64
CA SER A 279 42.67 8.98 7.64
C SER A 279 42.75 10.39 8.22
#